data_AF-A0A1E3Q1B2-F1
#
_entry.id   AF-A0A1E3Q1B2-F1
#
_cell.length_a   1.000
_cell.length_b   1.000
_cell.length_c   1.000
_cell.angle_alpha   90.00
_cell.angle_beta   90.00
_cell.angle_gamma   90.00
#
_symmetry.space_group_name_H-M   'P 1'
#
loop_
_entity.id
_entity.type
_entity.pdbx_description
1 polymer ?
#
loop_
_entity_poly.entity_id
_entity_poly.type
_entity_poly.pdbx_seq_one_letter_code
_entity_poly.pdbx_strand_id
1 'polypeptide(L)'
;MPMPPDDTTCALCGESTWIALAGPESESDSDNEMIPEEAAGTSTRYPNPLDEADMVPDDVVLHNCPSAHHFHWQCFLSHSEPETHCPACHAAIVPNDDDAKLLATIRNEGGQEDDFDLRPVLIEERLFATSPHLRTHAALCAACFTGDEASVLDILSSPSSSPAEIAHLINTPDLDKHWTPLFYAAVSGRTGIVALLLNNGADPNLRDKFEHVPAEYASEEGHVEVLDLLRGARGVY
;
A
#
# COMPACT_ATOMS: atom_id res chain seq x y z
N MET A 1 7.40 -1.02 -43.96
CA MET A 1 6.50 -0.06 -43.28
C MET A 1 7.36 0.65 -42.25
N PRO A 2 7.29 1.99 -42.11
CA PRO A 2 8.00 2.66 -41.02
C PRO A 2 7.43 2.14 -39.70
N MET A 3 8.31 1.80 -38.76
CA MET A 3 7.92 1.40 -37.41
C MET A 3 7.18 2.59 -36.75
N PRO A 4 6.16 2.35 -35.90
CA PRO A 4 5.56 3.44 -35.13
C PRO A 4 6.65 4.18 -34.34
N PRO A 5 6.51 5.49 -34.12
CA PRO A 5 7.50 6.28 -33.38
C PRO A 5 7.72 5.67 -32.00
N ASP A 6 8.96 5.68 -31.52
CA ASP A 6 9.36 5.07 -30.26
C ASP A 6 8.52 5.62 -29.06
N ASP A 7 7.48 4.86 -28.66
CA ASP A 7 6.54 5.11 -27.55
C ASP A 7 7.20 4.90 -26.17
N THR A 8 8.36 5.52 -25.95
CA THR A 8 9.17 5.32 -24.72
C THR A 8 9.69 6.63 -24.15
N THR A 9 9.01 7.75 -24.40
CA THR A 9 9.41 9.06 -23.87
C THR A 9 8.30 9.67 -23.04
N CYS A 10 8.67 10.24 -21.89
CA CYS A 10 7.75 10.95 -21.02
C CYS A 10 7.22 12.19 -21.74
N ALA A 11 5.89 12.31 -21.85
CA ALA A 11 5.23 13.39 -22.59
C ALA A 11 5.40 14.78 -21.93
N LEU A 12 5.97 14.86 -20.73
CA LEU A 12 6.20 16.10 -19.99
C LEU A 12 7.67 16.56 -20.02
N CYS A 13 8.61 15.67 -19.72
CA CYS A 13 10.04 16.04 -19.69
C CYS A 13 10.79 15.67 -20.98
N GLY A 14 10.24 14.80 -21.82
CA GLY A 14 10.86 14.34 -23.07
C GLY A 14 12.00 13.33 -22.86
N GLU A 15 12.29 12.92 -21.63
CA GLU A 15 13.28 11.89 -21.32
C GLU A 15 12.69 10.49 -21.48
N SER A 16 13.57 9.50 -21.67
CA SER A 16 13.15 8.11 -21.88
C SER A 16 12.52 7.50 -20.61
N THR A 17 11.39 6.82 -20.78
CA THR A 17 10.68 5.99 -19.77
C THR A 17 11.17 4.52 -19.87
N TRP A 18 12.45 4.32 -20.16
CA TRP A 18 13.04 2.98 -20.31
C TRP A 18 14.36 2.94 -19.55
N ILE A 19 14.36 2.23 -18.42
CA ILE A 19 15.60 1.72 -17.83
C ILE A 19 15.92 0.43 -18.58
N ALA A 20 17.07 0.38 -19.26
CA ALA A 20 17.49 -0.83 -19.95
C ALA A 20 17.75 -1.95 -18.94
N LEU A 21 16.79 -2.87 -18.80
CA LEU A 21 17.05 -4.18 -18.24
C LEU A 21 18.20 -4.78 -19.06
N ALA A 22 19.35 -4.98 -18.41
CA ALA A 22 20.38 -5.86 -18.94
C ALA A 22 19.68 -7.19 -19.29
N GLY A 23 19.85 -7.63 -20.54
CA GLY A 23 19.10 -8.76 -21.09
C GLY A 23 19.25 -10.03 -20.25
N PRO A 24 18.30 -10.97 -20.36
CA PRO A 24 18.34 -12.20 -19.58
C PRO A 24 19.59 -12.99 -19.95
N GLU A 25 20.52 -13.13 -19.00
CA GLU A 25 21.47 -14.23 -19.03
C GLU A 25 20.64 -15.51 -18.88
N SER A 26 20.69 -16.33 -19.92
CA SER A 26 20.02 -17.63 -19.98
C SER A 26 20.54 -18.53 -18.87
N GLU A 27 19.74 -18.74 -17.82
CA GLU A 27 19.94 -19.86 -16.91
C GLU A 27 18.86 -20.91 -17.18
N SER A 28 19.37 -22.09 -17.50
CA SER A 28 18.69 -23.28 -17.96
C SER A 28 17.77 -23.89 -16.92
N ASP A 29 16.59 -24.32 -17.38
CA ASP A 29 15.67 -25.24 -16.71
C ASP A 29 16.39 -26.43 -16.07
N SER A 30 16.33 -26.55 -14.75
CA SER A 30 16.30 -27.85 -14.04
C SER A 30 15.85 -27.62 -12.59
N ASP A 31 14.57 -27.88 -12.31
CA ASP A 31 14.13 -28.92 -11.35
C ASP A 31 12.70 -28.60 -10.86
N ASN A 32 11.77 -29.35 -11.45
CA ASN A 32 10.38 -29.45 -11.06
C ASN A 32 10.29 -30.39 -9.84
N GLU A 33 10.20 -29.85 -8.64
CA GLU A 33 9.91 -30.63 -7.44
C GLU A 33 8.46 -30.37 -6.96
N MET A 34 7.62 -31.39 -7.15
CA MET A 34 6.26 -31.45 -6.64
C MET A 34 6.27 -31.44 -5.10
N ILE A 35 5.41 -30.62 -4.49
CA ILE A 35 5.02 -30.77 -3.08
C ILE A 35 3.50 -31.01 -3.03
N PRO A 36 2.98 -31.96 -2.21
CA PRO A 36 1.64 -32.52 -2.36
C PRO A 36 0.53 -31.64 -1.76
N GLU A 37 -0.65 -31.71 -2.39
CA GLU A 37 -1.95 -31.26 -1.87
C GLU A 37 -2.43 -32.13 -0.68
N GLU A 38 -2.48 -31.56 0.53
CA GLU A 38 -3.28 -32.02 1.68
C GLU A 38 -3.46 -30.76 2.57
N ALA A 39 -4.58 -30.37 3.19
CA ALA A 39 -5.92 -30.88 3.34
C ALA A 39 -6.85 -29.70 3.74
N ALA A 40 -8.15 -29.87 3.50
CA ALA A 40 -9.19 -28.88 3.74
C ALA A 40 -9.27 -28.37 5.20
N GLY A 41 -9.19 -27.05 5.33
CA GLY A 41 -9.75 -26.27 6.42
C GLY A 41 -10.07 -24.90 5.85
N THR A 42 -11.33 -24.46 5.92
CA THR A 42 -11.77 -23.10 5.55
C THR A 42 -11.09 -22.09 6.49
N SER A 43 -9.84 -21.77 6.21
CA SER A 43 -9.14 -20.59 6.72
C SER A 43 -9.10 -19.63 5.54
N THR A 44 -9.96 -18.62 5.58
CA THR A 44 -9.81 -17.45 4.74
C THR A 44 -8.50 -16.80 5.15
N ARG A 45 -7.38 -17.23 4.55
CA ARG A 45 -6.14 -16.46 4.57
C ARG A 45 -6.51 -15.09 4.00
N TYR A 46 -6.66 -14.11 4.87
CA TYR A 46 -6.86 -12.73 4.46
C TYR A 46 -5.62 -12.36 3.64
N PRO A 47 -5.79 -11.84 2.40
CA PRO A 47 -4.65 -11.49 1.58
C PRO A 47 -3.77 -10.50 2.35
N ASN A 48 -2.47 -10.78 2.33
CA ASN A 48 -1.44 -9.97 2.93
C ASN A 48 -1.52 -8.56 2.32
N PRO A 49 -1.78 -7.50 3.12
CA PRO A 49 -1.85 -6.14 2.61
C PRO A 49 -0.57 -5.71 1.88
N LEU A 50 0.58 -6.29 2.21
CA LEU A 50 1.86 -5.97 1.57
C LEU A 50 2.08 -6.62 0.20
N ASP A 51 1.22 -7.54 -0.21
CA ASP A 51 1.31 -8.08 -1.58
C ASP A 51 0.75 -7.06 -2.60
N GLU A 52 0.04 -6.02 -2.15
CA GLU A 52 -0.56 -4.98 -3.01
C GLU A 52 -0.10 -3.55 -2.69
N ALA A 53 0.58 -3.29 -1.55
CA ALA A 53 0.66 -1.94 -0.97
C ALA A 53 1.94 -1.12 -1.18
N ASP A 54 2.95 -1.54 -1.96
CA ASP A 54 4.21 -0.75 -2.05
C ASP A 54 4.88 -0.70 -3.44
N MET A 55 4.12 -0.87 -4.52
CA MET A 55 4.65 -0.66 -5.87
C MET A 55 4.25 0.72 -6.42
N VAL A 56 4.89 1.77 -5.89
CA VAL A 56 4.86 3.09 -6.55
C VAL A 56 5.45 2.90 -7.95
N PRO A 57 4.70 3.20 -9.02
CA PRO A 57 5.18 2.94 -10.37
C PRO A 57 6.34 3.87 -10.74
N ASP A 58 7.31 3.40 -11.53
CA ASP A 58 8.34 4.26 -12.13
C ASP A 58 7.74 5.04 -13.31
N ASP A 59 7.01 4.33 -14.17
CA ASP A 59 6.40 4.85 -15.39
C ASP A 59 4.92 4.45 -15.51
N VAL A 60 4.15 5.31 -16.18
CA VAL A 60 2.71 5.13 -16.38
C VAL A 60 2.29 5.46 -17.82
N VAL A 61 1.44 4.62 -18.40
CA VAL A 61 0.83 4.83 -19.73
C VAL A 61 -0.68 4.91 -19.58
N LEU A 62 -1.27 6.07 -19.86
CA LEU A 62 -2.70 6.29 -19.62
C LEU A 62 -3.57 5.75 -20.75
N HIS A 63 -4.23 4.61 -20.55
CA HIS A 63 -5.11 4.00 -21.56
C HIS A 63 -6.35 4.84 -21.84
N ASN A 64 -6.87 5.51 -20.81
CA ASN A 64 -8.02 6.39 -20.96
C ASN A 64 -7.70 7.69 -21.74
N CYS A 65 -6.43 7.98 -22.01
CA CYS A 65 -6.03 9.10 -22.86
C CYS A 65 -6.11 8.68 -24.34
N PRO A 66 -6.77 9.46 -25.23
CA PRO A 66 -6.88 9.12 -26.66
C PRO A 66 -5.53 8.92 -27.37
N SER A 67 -4.50 9.58 -26.88
CA SER A 67 -3.13 9.49 -27.39
C SER A 67 -2.23 8.52 -26.59
N ALA A 68 -2.78 7.81 -25.60
CA ALA A 68 -2.06 6.88 -24.72
C ALA A 68 -0.72 7.45 -24.20
N HIS A 69 -0.73 8.67 -23.64
CA HIS A 69 0.51 9.33 -23.24
C HIS A 69 1.25 8.56 -22.13
N HIS A 70 2.58 8.59 -22.24
CA HIS A 70 3.53 7.99 -21.31
C HIS A 70 4.08 9.07 -20.38
N PHE A 71 4.28 8.75 -19.11
CA PHE A 71 4.84 9.66 -18.12
C PHE A 71 5.75 8.90 -17.17
N HIS A 72 6.84 9.54 -16.74
CA HIS A 72 7.43 9.20 -15.44
C HIS A 72 6.40 9.49 -14.36
N TRP A 73 6.28 8.62 -13.36
CA TRP A 73 5.30 8.77 -12.29
C TRP A 73 5.40 10.12 -11.58
N GLN A 74 6.63 10.55 -11.27
CA GLN A 74 6.84 11.84 -10.60
C GLN A 74 6.43 13.04 -11.47
N CYS A 75 6.62 12.96 -12.79
CA CYS A 75 6.16 13.99 -13.72
C CYS A 75 4.64 14.04 -13.77
N PHE A 76 4.00 12.87 -13.80
CA PHE A 76 2.55 12.74 -13.77
C PHE A 76 1.94 13.35 -12.50
N LEU A 77 2.49 13.06 -11.32
CA LEU A 77 2.03 13.59 -10.03
C LEU A 77 2.24 15.10 -9.85
N SER A 78 3.22 15.69 -10.55
CA SER A 78 3.51 17.13 -10.42
C SER A 78 2.43 18.06 -10.98
N HIS A 79 1.41 17.51 -11.65
CA HIS A 79 0.31 18.26 -12.25
C HIS A 79 -0.92 18.30 -11.34
N SER A 80 -1.76 19.34 -11.46
CA SER A 80 -2.78 19.65 -10.44
C SER A 80 -4.00 18.71 -10.43
N GLU A 81 -4.27 17.97 -11.51
CA GLU A 81 -5.50 17.15 -11.68
C GLU A 81 -5.31 15.90 -12.59
N PRO A 82 -4.31 15.04 -12.35
CA PRO A 82 -4.08 13.83 -13.14
C PRO A 82 -5.22 12.80 -13.10
N GLU A 83 -6.18 12.95 -12.18
CA GLU A 83 -7.33 12.05 -12.04
C GLU A 83 -8.51 12.36 -12.98
N THR A 84 -8.52 13.52 -13.65
CA THR A 84 -9.64 13.91 -14.54
C THR A 84 -9.20 14.24 -15.96
N HIS A 85 -8.00 14.80 -16.14
CA HIS A 85 -7.49 15.21 -17.44
C HIS A 85 -6.04 14.74 -17.63
N CYS A 86 -5.73 14.33 -18.85
CA CYS A 86 -4.37 13.98 -19.24
C CYS A 86 -3.45 15.21 -19.09
N PRO A 87 -2.34 15.15 -18.34
CA PRO A 87 -1.44 16.29 -18.16
C PRO A 87 -0.79 16.82 -19.45
N ALA A 88 -0.58 15.96 -20.45
CA ALA A 88 0.04 16.37 -21.71
C ALA A 88 -0.94 17.04 -22.68
N CYS A 89 -2.12 16.45 -22.89
CA CYS A 89 -3.05 16.89 -23.93
C CYS A 89 -4.37 17.47 -23.41
N HIS A 90 -4.60 17.45 -22.10
CA HIS A 90 -5.80 17.96 -21.44
C HIS A 90 -7.10 17.27 -21.89
N ALA A 91 -7.01 16.10 -22.54
CA ALA A 91 -8.18 15.27 -22.81
C ALA A 91 -8.74 14.74 -21.48
N ALA A 92 -10.07 14.71 -21.35
CA ALA A 92 -10.72 14.06 -20.23
C ALA A 92 -10.38 12.55 -20.25
N ILE A 93 -9.88 12.03 -19.13
CA ILE A 93 -9.45 10.63 -18.98
C ILE A 93 -10.34 9.86 -18.01
N VAL A 94 -11.17 10.53 -17.22
CA VAL A 94 -12.17 9.86 -16.37
C VAL A 94 -13.53 10.50 -16.60
N PRO A 95 -14.57 9.73 -16.97
CA PRO A 95 -15.96 10.20 -16.95
C PRO A 95 -16.41 10.54 -15.52
N ASN A 96 -17.35 11.48 -15.36
CA ASN A 96 -17.92 11.89 -14.05
C ASN A 96 -18.80 10.83 -13.38
N ASP A 97 -18.42 9.56 -13.43
CA ASP A 97 -19.09 8.43 -12.80
C ASP A 97 -18.24 7.95 -11.61
N ASP A 98 -18.91 7.64 -10.51
CA ASP A 98 -18.27 7.22 -9.26
C ASP A 98 -17.57 5.85 -9.43
N ASP A 99 -18.04 5.03 -10.38
CA ASP A 99 -17.47 3.70 -10.69
C ASP A 99 -16.44 3.72 -11.86
N ALA A 100 -16.13 4.89 -12.43
CA ALA A 100 -15.22 4.97 -13.57
C ALA A 100 -13.77 4.71 -13.17
N LYS A 101 -13.10 3.76 -13.85
CA LYS A 101 -11.69 3.43 -13.61
C LYS A 101 -10.75 4.31 -14.44
N LEU A 102 -9.60 4.66 -13.87
CA LEU A 102 -8.50 5.28 -14.61
C LEU A 102 -7.49 4.19 -14.95
N LEU A 103 -7.69 3.53 -16.09
CA LEU A 103 -6.85 2.40 -16.50
C LEU A 103 -5.53 2.91 -17.07
N ALA A 104 -4.46 2.25 -16.66
CA ALA A 104 -3.13 2.48 -17.16
C ALA A 104 -2.30 1.21 -17.15
N THR A 105 -1.23 1.22 -17.94
CA THR A 105 -0.11 0.32 -17.73
C THR A 105 0.86 0.99 -16.76
N ILE A 106 1.23 0.28 -15.69
CA ILE A 106 2.29 0.67 -14.77
C ILE A 106 3.55 -0.19 -15.00
N ARG A 107 4.72 0.40 -14.82
CA ARG A 107 6.00 -0.29 -14.96
C ARG A 107 6.92 0.02 -13.80
N ASN A 108 7.62 -1.01 -13.33
CA ASN A 108 8.66 -0.97 -12.30
C ASN A 108 9.86 -1.80 -12.75
N GLU A 109 10.98 -1.67 -12.03
CA GLU A 109 12.17 -2.54 -12.23
C GLU A 109 11.84 -4.05 -12.25
N GLY A 110 10.77 -4.47 -11.55
CA GLY A 110 10.32 -5.86 -11.44
C GLY A 110 9.34 -6.36 -12.51
N GLY A 111 8.82 -5.49 -13.39
CA GLY A 111 7.86 -5.91 -14.42
C GLY A 111 6.87 -4.83 -14.88
N GLN A 112 5.92 -5.25 -15.71
CA GLN A 112 4.84 -4.43 -16.24
C GLN A 112 3.50 -5.04 -15.81
N GLU A 113 2.59 -4.18 -15.38
CA GLU A 113 1.20 -4.52 -15.12
C GLU A 113 0.28 -3.66 -16.00
N ASP A 114 -0.67 -4.30 -16.68
CA ASP A 114 -1.60 -3.67 -17.61
C ASP A 114 -3.00 -3.55 -16.98
N ASP A 115 -3.78 -2.57 -17.45
CA ASP A 115 -5.15 -2.29 -16.99
C ASP A 115 -5.27 -2.05 -15.47
N PHE A 116 -4.21 -1.51 -14.86
CA PHE A 116 -4.18 -1.09 -13.48
C PHE A 116 -5.03 0.16 -13.27
N ASP A 117 -5.88 0.18 -12.23
CA ASP A 117 -6.68 1.35 -11.89
C ASP A 117 -5.88 2.32 -11.03
N LEU A 118 -5.48 3.46 -11.59
CA LEU A 118 -4.68 4.46 -10.89
C LEU A 118 -5.47 5.30 -9.90
N ARG A 119 -6.82 5.30 -9.93
CA ARG A 119 -7.60 6.21 -9.08
C ARG A 119 -7.31 6.03 -7.59
N PRO A 120 -7.26 4.82 -7.02
CA PRO A 120 -6.94 4.63 -5.61
C PRO A 120 -5.56 5.20 -5.25
N VAL A 121 -4.55 4.92 -6.07
CA VAL A 121 -3.17 5.38 -5.85
C VAL A 121 -3.06 6.91 -5.94
N LEU A 122 -3.73 7.54 -6.90
CA LEU A 122 -3.73 9.01 -7.03
C LEU A 122 -4.50 9.69 -5.90
N ILE A 123 -5.61 9.11 -5.46
CA ILE A 123 -6.34 9.59 -4.29
C ILE A 123 -5.43 9.53 -3.07
N GLU A 124 -4.74 8.42 -2.88
CA GLU A 124 -3.82 8.20 -1.77
C GLU A 124 -2.63 9.18 -1.80
N GLU A 125 -1.96 9.34 -2.95
CA GLU A 125 -0.86 10.28 -3.12
C GLU A 125 -1.30 11.74 -2.92
N ARG A 126 -2.52 12.10 -3.36
CA ARG A 126 -3.09 13.43 -3.11
C ARG A 126 -3.46 13.63 -1.64
N LEU A 127 -3.96 12.59 -0.97
CA LEU A 127 -4.18 12.61 0.47
C LEU A 127 -2.85 12.78 1.21
N PHE A 128 -1.77 12.11 0.80
CA PHE A 128 -0.45 12.29 1.40
C PHE A 128 0.18 13.66 1.11
N ALA A 129 -0.01 14.22 -0.09
CA ALA A 129 0.48 15.54 -0.43
C ALA A 129 -0.22 16.65 0.38
N THR A 130 -1.50 16.46 0.70
CA THR A 130 -2.29 17.43 1.48
C THR A 130 -2.23 17.19 2.99
N SER A 131 -1.92 15.96 3.40
CA SER A 131 -1.84 15.53 4.81
C SER A 131 -0.62 14.60 5.00
N PRO A 132 0.60 15.15 5.13
CA PRO A 132 1.84 14.34 5.23
C PRO A 132 1.86 13.39 6.44
N HIS A 133 1.03 13.66 7.45
CA HIS A 133 0.83 12.82 8.63
C HIS A 133 0.20 11.45 8.29
N LEU A 134 -0.53 11.35 7.17
CA LEU A 134 -1.09 10.09 6.68
C LEU A 134 0.01 9.18 6.11
N ARG A 135 1.09 9.74 5.53
CA ARG A 135 2.23 8.94 5.07
C ARG A 135 2.97 8.29 6.25
N THR A 136 3.13 9.03 7.35
CA THR A 136 3.70 8.45 8.59
C THR A 136 2.79 7.40 9.20
N HIS A 137 1.47 7.52 9.04
CA HIS A 137 0.50 6.51 9.48
C HIS A 137 0.59 5.22 8.65
N ALA A 138 0.62 5.34 7.33
CA ALA A 138 0.79 4.20 6.43
C ALA A 138 2.11 3.47 6.70
N ALA A 139 3.22 4.22 6.81
CA ALA A 139 4.53 3.66 7.15
C ALA A 139 4.52 2.94 8.51
N LEU A 140 3.82 3.50 9.51
CA LEU A 140 3.65 2.85 10.81
C LEU A 140 2.85 1.55 10.69
N CYS A 141 1.75 1.53 9.94
CA CYS A 141 0.93 0.33 9.72
C CYS A 141 1.73 -0.77 9.01
N ALA A 142 2.48 -0.40 7.96
CA ALA A 142 3.36 -1.32 7.23
C ALA A 142 4.43 -1.92 8.16
N ALA A 143 5.12 -1.10 8.94
CA ALA A 143 6.11 -1.55 9.92
C ALA A 143 5.50 -2.48 10.99
N CYS A 144 4.28 -2.17 11.46
CA CYS A 144 3.54 -3.02 12.40
C CYS A 144 3.17 -4.38 11.79
N PHE A 145 2.88 -4.43 10.49
CA PHE A 145 2.58 -5.68 9.81
C PHE A 145 3.83 -6.52 9.53
N THR A 146 4.89 -5.91 8.99
CA THR A 146 6.17 -6.60 8.66
C THR A 146 6.91 -7.08 9.89
N GLY A 147 6.71 -6.43 11.04
CA GLY A 147 7.50 -6.68 12.25
C GLY A 147 8.76 -5.81 12.34
N ASP A 148 8.85 -4.72 11.57
CA ASP A 148 9.98 -3.79 11.64
C ASP A 148 9.91 -2.90 12.90
N GLU A 149 10.35 -3.46 14.02
CA GLU A 149 10.37 -2.79 15.31
C GLU A 149 11.23 -1.51 15.30
N ALA A 150 12.30 -1.48 14.48
CA ALA A 150 13.18 -0.32 14.39
C ALA A 150 12.46 0.89 13.77
N SER A 151 11.76 0.67 12.66
CA SER A 151 10.93 1.71 12.03
C SER A 151 9.80 2.17 12.95
N VAL A 152 9.13 1.25 13.67
CA VAL A 152 8.10 1.61 14.65
C VAL A 152 8.68 2.53 15.73
N LEU A 153 9.84 2.19 16.29
CA LEU A 153 10.47 3.00 17.34
C LEU A 153 10.92 4.37 16.82
N ASP A 154 11.47 4.45 15.60
CA ASP A 154 11.90 5.71 15.01
C ASP A 154 10.71 6.66 14.80
N ILE A 155 9.60 6.15 14.27
CA ILE A 155 8.36 6.91 14.07
C ILE A 155 7.81 7.42 15.42
N LEU A 156 7.73 6.55 16.43
CA LEU A 156 7.17 6.89 17.74
C LEU A 156 8.11 7.78 18.58
N SER A 157 9.41 7.70 18.37
CA SER A 157 10.43 8.46 19.13
C SER A 157 10.86 9.75 18.43
N SER A 158 10.28 10.06 17.26
CA SER A 158 10.68 11.21 16.46
C SER A 158 10.55 12.52 17.27
N PRO A 159 11.62 13.33 17.36
CA PRO A 159 11.65 14.53 18.21
C PRO A 159 10.68 15.63 17.77
N SER A 160 10.08 15.51 16.58
CA SER A 160 9.04 16.40 16.08
C SER A 160 7.63 16.01 16.53
N SER A 161 7.43 14.81 17.09
CA SER A 161 6.11 14.28 17.42
C SER A 161 5.74 14.59 18.88
N SER A 162 4.69 15.36 19.08
CA SER A 162 4.09 15.59 20.40
C SER A 162 3.37 14.33 20.90
N PRO A 163 3.20 14.15 22.22
CA PRO A 163 2.45 13.01 22.77
C PRO A 163 1.01 12.91 22.24
N ALA A 164 0.39 14.05 21.90
CA ALA A 164 -0.95 14.09 21.32
C ALA A 164 -0.96 13.62 19.86
N GLU A 165 0.08 13.96 19.08
CA GLU A 165 0.23 13.47 17.71
C GLU A 165 0.52 11.97 17.68
N ILE A 166 1.36 11.46 18.60
CA ILE A 166 1.61 10.02 18.73
C ILE A 166 0.31 9.29 19.09
N ALA A 167 -0.42 9.78 20.10
CA ALA A 167 -1.69 9.18 20.52
C ALA A 167 -2.75 9.21 19.41
N HIS A 168 -2.78 10.27 18.60
CA HIS A 168 -3.64 10.33 17.43
C HIS A 168 -3.19 9.32 16.36
N LEU A 169 -1.91 9.33 15.99
CA LEU A 169 -1.32 8.46 14.98
C LEU A 169 -1.57 6.96 15.25
N ILE A 170 -1.36 6.49 16.48
CA ILE A 170 -1.52 5.07 16.83
C ILE A 170 -2.99 4.60 16.91
N ASN A 171 -3.94 5.54 17.01
CA ASN A 171 -5.37 5.24 17.17
C ASN A 171 -6.22 5.65 15.96
N THR A 172 -5.64 6.35 14.99
CA THR A 172 -6.33 6.65 13.74
C THR A 172 -6.47 5.37 12.93
N PRO A 173 -7.68 5.02 12.48
CA PRO A 173 -7.89 3.91 11.56
C PRO A 173 -7.49 4.30 10.12
N ASP A 174 -7.04 3.32 9.34
CA ASP A 174 -6.91 3.46 7.88
C ASP A 174 -8.28 3.69 7.22
N LEU A 175 -8.26 4.08 5.94
CA LEU A 175 -9.50 4.36 5.20
C LEU A 175 -10.14 3.11 4.59
N ASP A 176 -9.40 2.01 4.46
CA ASP A 176 -9.84 0.83 3.71
C ASP A 176 -10.59 -0.21 4.56
N LYS A 177 -10.02 -0.53 5.72
CA LYS A 177 -10.54 -1.56 6.64
C LYS A 177 -10.96 -0.96 7.97
N HIS A 178 -10.67 0.32 8.20
CA HIS A 178 -10.66 0.96 9.50
C HIS A 178 -9.69 0.29 10.48
N TRP A 179 -8.58 -0.23 9.98
CA TRP A 179 -7.58 -0.87 10.82
C TRP A 179 -6.61 0.16 11.40
N THR A 180 -6.30 0.01 12.68
CA THR A 180 -5.25 0.78 13.36
C THR A 180 -3.91 0.04 13.28
N PRO A 181 -2.78 0.71 13.55
CA PRO A 181 -1.49 0.03 13.67
C PRO A 181 -1.51 -1.20 14.59
N LEU A 182 -2.34 -1.16 15.65
CA LEU A 182 -2.53 -2.28 16.57
C LEU A 182 -3.25 -3.48 15.92
N PHE A 183 -4.21 -3.26 15.00
CA PHE A 183 -4.80 -4.34 14.21
C PHE A 183 -3.74 -5.05 13.36
N TYR A 184 -2.94 -4.30 12.62
CA TYR A 184 -1.88 -4.85 11.77
C TYR A 184 -0.88 -5.68 12.59
N ALA A 185 -0.43 -5.16 13.73
CA ALA A 185 0.47 -5.89 14.62
C ALA A 185 -0.19 -7.16 15.22
N ALA A 186 -1.50 -7.10 15.52
CA ALA A 186 -2.22 -8.20 16.13
C ALA A 186 -2.48 -9.35 15.14
N VAL A 187 -2.91 -9.02 13.92
CA VAL A 187 -3.12 -9.98 12.81
C VAL A 187 -1.80 -10.68 12.45
N SER A 188 -0.68 -9.94 12.42
CA SER A 188 0.62 -10.49 12.08
C SER A 188 1.37 -11.15 13.24
N GLY A 189 0.76 -11.22 14.44
CA GLY A 189 1.34 -11.89 15.59
C GLY A 189 2.59 -11.20 16.15
N ARG A 190 2.74 -9.88 15.96
CA ARG A 190 3.94 -9.13 16.36
C ARG A 190 3.91 -8.76 17.84
N THR A 191 4.13 -9.73 18.72
CA THR A 191 4.06 -9.57 20.19
C THR A 191 4.84 -8.35 20.71
N GLY A 192 6.07 -8.13 20.24
CA GLY A 192 6.90 -6.99 20.65
C GLY A 192 6.30 -5.63 20.24
N ILE A 193 5.83 -5.51 19.00
CA ILE A 193 5.19 -4.29 18.49
C ILE A 193 3.86 -4.03 19.19
N VAL A 194 3.06 -5.07 19.44
CA VAL A 194 1.80 -4.95 20.21
C VAL A 194 2.07 -4.36 21.59
N ALA A 195 3.07 -4.87 22.30
CA ALA A 195 3.47 -4.32 23.59
C ALA A 195 3.94 -2.85 23.49
N LEU A 196 4.71 -2.50 22.46
CA LEU A 196 5.16 -1.13 22.22
C LEU A 196 3.99 -0.17 21.97
N LEU A 197 3.04 -0.54 21.11
CA LEU A 197 1.88 0.28 20.78
C LEU A 197 0.99 0.49 22.02
N LEU A 198 0.73 -0.57 22.80
CA LEU A 198 -0.06 -0.48 24.03
C LEU A 198 0.63 0.41 25.09
N ASN A 199 1.95 0.32 25.23
CA ASN A 199 2.72 1.19 26.12
C ASN A 199 2.67 2.67 25.70
N ASN A 200 2.45 2.95 24.42
CA ASN A 200 2.29 4.30 23.89
C ASN A 200 0.82 4.79 23.89
N GLY A 201 -0.12 3.99 24.41
CA GLY A 201 -1.53 4.39 24.56
C GLY A 201 -2.44 4.01 23.39
N ALA A 202 -2.08 2.97 22.62
CA ALA A 202 -2.99 2.39 21.64
C ALA A 202 -4.23 1.79 22.33
N ASP A 203 -5.41 2.06 21.79
CA ASP A 203 -6.69 1.55 22.29
C ASP A 203 -7.01 0.18 21.64
N PRO A 204 -7.01 -0.92 22.42
CA PRO A 204 -7.30 -2.25 21.92
C PRO A 204 -8.79 -2.50 21.63
N ASN A 205 -9.67 -1.53 21.90
CA ASN A 205 -11.12 -1.67 21.71
C ASN A 205 -11.63 -0.98 20.45
N LEU A 206 -10.75 -0.34 19.67
CA LEU A 206 -11.11 0.24 18.39
C LEU A 206 -11.60 -0.86 17.46
N ARG A 207 -12.69 -0.57 16.76
CA ARG A 207 -13.38 -1.51 15.90
C ARG A 207 -13.08 -1.21 14.45
N ASP A 208 -12.93 -2.28 13.67
CA ASP A 208 -12.83 -2.19 12.23
C ASP A 208 -14.22 -1.97 11.58
N LYS A 209 -14.27 -1.97 10.24
CA LYS A 209 -15.52 -1.83 9.48
C LYS A 209 -16.53 -2.95 9.69
N PHE A 210 -16.10 -4.10 10.20
CA PHE A 210 -16.94 -5.26 10.50
C PHE A 210 -17.32 -5.35 11.99
N GLU A 211 -17.04 -4.28 12.75
CA GLU A 211 -17.24 -4.20 14.20
C GLU A 211 -16.34 -5.14 15.03
N HIS A 212 -15.29 -5.71 14.42
CA HIS A 212 -14.35 -6.58 15.11
C HIS A 212 -13.26 -5.80 15.83
N VAL A 213 -12.66 -6.40 16.86
CA VAL A 213 -11.52 -5.83 17.62
C VAL A 213 -10.21 -6.58 17.30
N PRO A 214 -9.02 -5.98 17.52
CA PRO A 214 -7.73 -6.62 17.22
C PRO A 214 -7.56 -8.01 17.88
N ALA A 215 -8.16 -8.19 19.06
CA ALA A 215 -8.10 -9.44 19.81
C ALA A 215 -8.86 -10.59 19.13
N GLU A 216 -9.91 -10.31 18.37
CA GLU A 216 -10.67 -11.32 17.63
C GLU A 216 -9.81 -11.89 16.50
N TYR A 217 -9.15 -11.02 15.73
CA TYR A 217 -8.19 -11.44 14.69
C TYR A 217 -7.00 -12.19 15.26
N ALA A 218 -6.40 -11.72 16.37
CA ALA A 218 -5.32 -12.46 17.02
C ALA A 218 -5.76 -13.86 17.48
N SER A 219 -7.03 -14.02 17.87
CA SER A 219 -7.60 -15.33 18.22
C SER A 219 -7.84 -16.21 17.00
N GLU A 220 -8.30 -15.65 15.87
CA GLU A 220 -8.51 -16.37 14.61
C GLU A 220 -7.20 -16.90 14.02
N GLU A 221 -6.14 -16.09 14.05
CA GLU A 221 -4.81 -16.44 13.56
C GLU A 221 -3.99 -17.29 14.56
N GLY A 222 -4.53 -17.53 15.76
CA GLY A 222 -3.89 -18.37 16.78
C GLY A 222 -2.70 -17.71 17.50
N HIS A 223 -2.62 -16.38 17.51
CA HIS A 223 -1.59 -15.60 18.17
C HIS A 223 -1.88 -15.42 19.67
N VAL A 224 -1.70 -16.50 20.43
CA VAL A 224 -2.03 -16.58 21.87
C VAL A 224 -1.34 -15.49 22.70
N GLU A 225 -0.04 -15.24 22.48
CA GLU A 225 0.70 -14.24 23.25
C GLU A 225 0.18 -12.81 23.01
N VAL A 226 -0.18 -12.49 21.76
CA VAL A 226 -0.80 -11.22 21.39
C VAL A 226 -2.18 -11.09 22.04
N LEU A 227 -2.98 -12.16 22.00
CA LEU A 227 -4.30 -12.18 22.62
C LEU A 227 -4.21 -11.91 24.13
N ASP A 228 -3.23 -12.51 24.81
CA ASP A 228 -2.99 -12.30 26.24
C ASP A 228 -2.59 -10.85 26.54
N LEU A 229 -1.73 -10.24 25.70
CA LEU A 229 -1.36 -8.82 25.83
C LEU A 229 -2.57 -7.90 25.64
N LEU A 230 -3.39 -8.14 24.61
CA LEU A 230 -4.56 -7.32 24.31
C LEU A 230 -5.64 -7.43 25.40
N ARG A 231 -5.85 -8.64 25.96
CA ARG A 231 -6.77 -8.85 27.10
C ARG A 231 -6.24 -8.27 28.40
N GLY A 232 -4.91 -8.23 28.58
CA GLY A 232 -4.25 -7.64 29.74
C GLY A 232 -4.20 -6.11 29.72
N ALA A 233 -4.25 -5.49 28.54
CA ALA A 233 -4.36 -4.05 28.38
C ALA A 233 -5.77 -3.59 28.80
N ARG A 234 -5.84 -2.92 29.96
CA ARG A 234 -7.08 -2.45 30.62
C ARG A 234 -8.15 -1.96 29.63
N GLY A 235 -9.24 -2.70 29.48
CA GLY A 235 -10.43 -2.20 28.78
C GLY A 235 -11.47 -3.22 28.30
N VAL A 236 -11.25 -4.53 28.44
CA VAL A 236 -12.24 -5.52 28.00
C VAL A 236 -13.30 -5.74 29.11
N TYR A 237 -14.48 -5.12 29.00
CA TYR A 237 -15.67 -5.46 29.79
C TYR A 237 -16.79 -5.95 28.89
#